data_AF-A0A7S4IXY2-F1
#
_entry.id   AF-A0A7S4IXY2-F1
#
_cell.length_a   1.000
_cell.length_b   1.000
_cell.length_c   1.000
_cell.angle_alpha   90.00
_cell.angle_beta   90.00
_cell.angle_gamma   90.00
#
_symmetry.space_group_name_H-M   'P 1'
#
loop_
_entity.id
_entity.type
_entity.pdbx_description
1 polymer ?
#
loop_
_entity_poly.entity_id
_entity_poly.type
_entity_poly.pdbx_seq_one_letter_code
_entity_poly.pdbx_strand_id
1 'polypeptide(L)'
;EPGAIPDNDIVYSYDVVQTPNGMTCMEIDAESTSSEMSVYFHSCSGENDQKWYYDADTKMIMSGIDGFCAGTSSAGEINAYACDSEELRQKWIVDEFDLLVSISDGRCAVPQEGSDGEKLVLETCEDQMQPLILPISMYERPLASIQTKNSYNECMEMEVSPVSNDTNIFMSNCNGEENQKWLYDSETRMINSVGVDGFCVGASCDGDVRAHPCSNETVSQKWVINDSSQLASLFRDGKCVGMDIENSDGNLLLQPCQDGAPSFTLANW
;
A
#
# COMPACT_ATOMS: atom_id res chain seq x y z
N GLU A 1 -33.00 14.12 12.35
CA GLU A 1 -32.06 14.57 11.31
C GLU A 1 -30.67 14.10 11.69
N PRO A 2 -30.05 13.19 10.94
CA PRO A 2 -28.61 12.99 11.00
C PRO A 2 -27.99 13.81 9.85
N GLY A 3 -27.18 14.85 10.09
CA GLY A 3 -25.96 14.83 10.90
C GLY A 3 -24.78 14.68 9.94
N ALA A 4 -24.58 15.68 9.07
CA ALA A 4 -23.53 15.67 8.05
C ALA A 4 -22.14 15.59 8.71
N ILE A 5 -21.31 14.67 8.20
CA ILE A 5 -19.89 14.57 8.54
C ILE A 5 -19.18 15.74 7.84
N PRO A 6 -18.31 16.51 8.54
CA PRO A 6 -17.65 17.66 7.94
C PRO A 6 -16.61 17.20 6.91
N ASP A 7 -16.74 17.80 5.73
CA ASP A 7 -15.85 17.71 4.57
C ASP A 7 -14.49 18.34 4.92
N ASN A 8 -13.52 17.50 5.29
CA ASN A 8 -12.12 17.87 5.43
C ASN A 8 -11.30 16.96 4.51
N ASP A 9 -11.10 17.42 3.28
CA ASP A 9 -9.93 17.21 2.41
C ASP A 9 -9.13 15.90 2.59
N ILE A 10 -9.80 14.74 2.51
CA ILE A 10 -9.18 13.57 1.88
C ILE A 10 -9.53 13.71 0.40
N VAL A 11 -8.59 14.23 -0.39
CA VAL A 11 -8.67 14.12 -1.84
C VAL A 11 -8.51 12.63 -2.15
N TYR A 12 -9.61 11.89 -2.21
CA TYR A 12 -9.62 10.64 -2.94
C TYR A 12 -9.28 11.01 -4.40
N SER A 13 -8.03 10.86 -4.82
CA SER A 13 -7.75 10.84 -6.24
C SER A 13 -8.47 9.61 -6.76
N TYR A 14 -9.55 9.83 -7.51
CA TYR A 14 -10.18 8.73 -8.19
C TYR A 14 -9.17 8.16 -9.17
N ASP A 15 -8.76 6.93 -8.92
CA ASP A 15 -7.76 6.27 -9.72
C ASP A 15 -8.45 5.30 -10.68
N VAL A 16 -7.75 4.95 -11.74
CA VAL A 16 -8.28 4.12 -12.82
C VAL A 16 -7.45 2.85 -12.93
N VAL A 17 -8.11 1.70 -12.96
CA VAL A 17 -7.48 0.42 -13.30
C VAL A 17 -7.49 0.28 -14.82
N GLN A 18 -6.34 0.12 -15.45
CA GLN A 18 -6.24 0.05 -16.91
C GLN A 18 -5.66 -1.28 -17.38
N THR A 19 -5.93 -1.62 -18.64
CA THR A 19 -5.20 -2.69 -19.31
C THR A 19 -3.70 -2.38 -19.42
N PRO A 20 -2.84 -3.41 -19.63
CA PRO A 20 -1.38 -3.22 -19.69
C PRO A 20 -0.91 -2.20 -20.74
N ASN A 21 -1.72 -1.96 -21.78
CA ASN A 21 -1.42 -0.98 -22.83
C ASN A 21 -1.90 0.45 -22.51
N GLY A 22 -2.62 0.65 -21.41
CA GLY A 22 -3.15 1.93 -20.94
C GLY A 22 -4.27 2.53 -21.80
N MET A 23 -4.86 1.77 -22.73
CA MET A 23 -5.87 2.28 -23.67
C MET A 23 -7.30 2.18 -23.15
N THR A 24 -7.57 1.21 -22.28
CA THR A 24 -8.91 0.91 -21.76
C THR A 24 -8.88 0.85 -20.24
N CYS A 25 -10.02 1.20 -19.65
CA CYS A 25 -10.21 1.41 -18.22
C CYS A 25 -11.31 0.48 -17.70
N MET A 26 -11.08 -0.09 -16.51
CA MET A 26 -12.03 -0.97 -15.82
C MET A 26 -13.31 -0.18 -15.52
N GLU A 27 -14.44 -0.71 -15.96
CA GLU A 27 -15.74 -0.06 -16.00
C GLU A 27 -16.81 -1.02 -15.45
N ILE A 28 -17.76 -0.48 -14.69
CA ILE A 28 -18.98 -1.19 -14.27
C ILE A 28 -20.04 -1.03 -15.35
N ASP A 29 -20.75 -2.10 -15.70
CA ASP A 29 -22.00 -2.03 -16.47
C ASP A 29 -23.12 -1.39 -15.62
N ALA A 30 -23.07 -0.07 -15.47
CA ALA A 30 -23.98 0.69 -14.61
C ALA A 30 -25.43 0.74 -15.15
N GLU A 31 -25.65 0.31 -16.39
CA GLU A 31 -27.00 0.15 -16.96
C GLU A 31 -27.65 -1.19 -16.59
N SER A 32 -26.87 -2.12 -16.02
CA SER A 32 -27.37 -3.42 -15.57
C SER A 32 -28.35 -3.29 -14.41
N THR A 33 -29.35 -4.17 -14.38
CA THR A 33 -30.31 -4.31 -13.26
C THR A 33 -29.96 -5.47 -12.33
N SER A 34 -28.80 -6.10 -12.55
CA SER A 34 -28.28 -7.19 -11.71
C SER A 34 -27.81 -6.66 -10.36
N SER A 35 -27.94 -7.48 -9.30
CA SER A 35 -27.30 -7.21 -8.01
C SER A 35 -25.79 -7.42 -8.04
N GLU A 36 -25.29 -8.19 -9.01
CA GLU A 36 -23.86 -8.36 -9.31
C GLU A 36 -23.65 -7.87 -10.76
N MET A 37 -23.25 -6.60 -10.91
CA MET A 37 -23.05 -5.95 -12.21
C MET A 37 -21.71 -6.36 -12.80
N SER A 38 -21.67 -6.59 -14.11
CA SER A 38 -20.44 -6.98 -14.81
C SER A 38 -19.39 -5.88 -14.71
N VAL A 39 -18.12 -6.30 -14.59
CA VAL A 39 -16.97 -5.41 -14.75
C VAL A 39 -16.18 -5.81 -16.00
N TYR A 40 -15.80 -4.83 -16.82
CA TYR A 40 -15.09 -5.03 -18.09
C TYR A 40 -14.17 -3.85 -18.38
N PHE A 41 -13.33 -3.94 -19.41
CA PHE A 41 -12.53 -2.80 -19.87
C PHE A 41 -13.20 -2.09 -21.04
N HIS A 42 -13.24 -0.76 -20.95
CA HIS A 42 -13.86 0.10 -21.95
C HIS A 42 -13.02 1.37 -22.19
N SER A 43 -13.41 2.20 -23.16
CA SER A 43 -12.67 3.42 -23.48
C SER A 43 -12.68 4.37 -22.27
N CYS A 44 -11.49 4.83 -21.86
CA CYS A 44 -11.34 5.71 -20.71
C CYS A 44 -12.10 7.04 -20.90
N SER A 45 -13.09 7.29 -20.05
CA SER A 45 -13.98 8.46 -20.07
C SER A 45 -13.79 9.35 -18.84
N GLY A 46 -13.34 8.78 -17.72
CA GLY A 46 -13.25 9.48 -16.43
C GLY A 46 -14.59 9.64 -15.70
N GLU A 47 -15.62 8.93 -16.15
CA GLU A 47 -16.93 8.83 -15.50
C GLU A 47 -16.85 7.99 -14.20
N ASN A 48 -17.86 8.10 -13.33
CA ASN A 48 -17.81 7.48 -11.99
C ASN A 48 -17.79 5.96 -11.99
N ASP A 49 -18.33 5.33 -13.02
CA ASP A 49 -18.31 3.89 -13.28
C ASP A 49 -16.93 3.34 -13.66
N GLN A 50 -15.97 4.21 -13.96
CA GLN A 50 -14.56 3.86 -14.22
C GLN A 50 -13.61 4.22 -13.07
N LYS A 51 -14.14 4.80 -12.00
CA LYS A 51 -13.35 5.24 -10.85
C LYS A 51 -13.31 4.14 -9.81
N TRP A 52 -12.13 3.89 -9.27
CA TRP A 52 -11.89 2.89 -8.26
C TRP A 52 -11.03 3.46 -7.14
N TYR A 53 -11.28 2.99 -5.92
CA TYR A 53 -10.52 3.33 -4.72
C TYR A 53 -10.21 2.05 -3.97
N TYR A 54 -8.97 1.90 -3.51
CA TYR A 54 -8.58 0.77 -2.69
C TYR A 54 -8.45 1.18 -1.23
N ASP A 55 -9.13 0.42 -0.39
CA ASP A 55 -9.02 0.52 1.07
C ASP A 55 -8.11 -0.59 1.56
N ALA A 56 -6.92 -0.20 2.03
CA ALA A 56 -5.91 -1.14 2.51
C ALA A 56 -6.30 -1.83 3.84
N ASP A 57 -7.17 -1.23 4.65
CA ASP A 57 -7.61 -1.79 5.93
C ASP A 57 -8.60 -2.93 5.71
N THR A 58 -9.55 -2.72 4.80
CA THR A 58 -10.55 -3.74 4.44
C THR A 58 -10.10 -4.64 3.29
N LYS A 59 -9.04 -4.24 2.57
CA LYS A 59 -8.51 -4.87 1.35
C LYS A 59 -9.52 -4.87 0.20
N MET A 60 -10.40 -3.89 0.17
CA MET A 60 -11.50 -3.81 -0.79
C MET A 60 -11.18 -2.81 -1.90
N ILE A 61 -11.62 -3.11 -3.12
CA ILE A 61 -11.65 -2.15 -4.22
C ILE A 61 -13.09 -1.62 -4.32
N MET A 62 -13.28 -0.39 -3.86
CA MET A 62 -14.53 0.35 -3.91
C MET A 62 -14.68 1.09 -5.24
N SER A 63 -15.89 1.15 -5.75
CA SER A 63 -16.23 1.91 -6.95
C SER A 63 -16.47 3.38 -6.61
N GLY A 64 -16.28 4.27 -7.60
CA GLY A 64 -16.81 5.62 -7.59
C GLY A 64 -18.34 5.69 -7.68
N ILE A 65 -19.03 4.56 -7.90
CA ILE A 65 -20.46 4.41 -7.65
C ILE A 65 -20.66 3.99 -6.20
N ASP A 66 -21.27 4.87 -5.40
CA ASP A 66 -21.47 4.68 -3.97
C ASP A 66 -22.06 3.31 -3.61
N GLY A 67 -21.35 2.61 -2.71
CA GLY A 67 -21.81 1.34 -2.12
C GLY A 67 -21.50 0.08 -2.93
N PHE A 68 -20.79 0.19 -4.06
CA PHE A 68 -20.37 -0.96 -4.85
C PHE A 68 -18.88 -1.24 -4.73
N CYS A 69 -18.55 -2.53 -4.65
CA CYS A 69 -17.19 -3.04 -4.53
C CYS A 69 -16.95 -4.13 -5.56
N ALA A 70 -15.72 -4.18 -6.10
CA ALA A 70 -15.31 -5.27 -6.97
C ALA A 70 -15.15 -6.55 -6.14
N GLY A 71 -15.65 -7.66 -6.67
CA GLY A 71 -15.53 -8.95 -6.01
C GLY A 71 -15.74 -10.12 -6.96
N THR A 72 -15.41 -11.30 -6.46
CA THR A 72 -15.66 -12.55 -7.18
C THR A 72 -17.14 -12.93 -7.03
N SER A 73 -17.87 -12.87 -8.15
CA SER A 73 -19.30 -13.16 -8.23
C SER A 73 -19.59 -14.62 -7.87
N SER A 74 -20.87 -14.92 -7.65
CA SER A 74 -21.33 -16.30 -7.45
C SER A 74 -21.06 -17.22 -8.64
N ALA A 75 -20.87 -16.65 -9.85
CA ALA A 75 -20.51 -17.37 -11.07
C ALA A 75 -18.99 -17.51 -11.28
N GLY A 76 -18.16 -16.93 -10.40
CA GLY A 76 -16.69 -16.94 -10.52
C GLY A 76 -16.12 -15.87 -11.46
N GLU A 77 -16.93 -14.86 -11.81
CA GLU A 77 -16.55 -13.69 -12.60
C GLU A 77 -16.17 -12.52 -11.69
N ILE A 78 -15.53 -11.48 -12.22
CA ILE A 78 -15.27 -10.26 -11.46
C ILE A 78 -16.41 -9.29 -11.72
N ASN A 79 -17.20 -9.01 -10.69
CA ASN A 79 -18.39 -8.15 -10.74
C ASN A 79 -18.31 -7.06 -9.66
N ALA A 80 -19.12 -6.02 -9.83
CA ALA A 80 -19.38 -5.02 -8.80
C ALA A 80 -20.71 -5.31 -8.10
N TYR A 81 -20.70 -5.37 -6.77
CA TYR A 81 -21.90 -5.58 -5.95
C TYR A 81 -21.76 -4.90 -4.59
N ALA A 82 -22.85 -4.90 -3.80
CA ALA A 82 -22.91 -4.22 -2.51
C ALA A 82 -21.70 -4.56 -1.63
N CYS A 83 -21.01 -3.54 -1.12
CA CYS A 83 -19.82 -3.69 -0.28
C CYS A 83 -20.13 -4.40 1.05
N ASP A 84 -19.29 -5.37 1.43
CA ASP A 84 -19.32 -6.11 2.68
C ASP A 84 -17.87 -6.36 3.15
N SER A 85 -17.45 -5.70 4.22
CA SER A 85 -16.08 -5.76 4.76
C SER A 85 -15.69 -7.13 5.31
N GLU A 86 -16.66 -8.00 5.58
CA GLU A 86 -16.42 -9.36 6.07
C GLU A 86 -16.34 -10.39 4.94
N GLU A 87 -16.78 -10.04 3.73
CA GLU A 87 -16.82 -10.94 2.58
C GLU A 87 -15.45 -11.12 1.93
N LEU A 88 -14.87 -12.32 2.04
CA LEU A 88 -13.57 -12.64 1.45
C LEU A 88 -13.55 -12.48 -0.08
N ARG A 89 -14.69 -12.67 -0.76
CA ARG A 89 -14.79 -12.51 -2.23
C ARG A 89 -14.59 -11.07 -2.71
N GLN A 90 -14.69 -10.08 -1.82
CA GLN A 90 -14.44 -8.67 -2.15
C GLN A 90 -13.04 -8.20 -1.75
N LYS A 91 -12.17 -9.12 -1.33
CA LYS A 91 -10.83 -8.77 -0.85
C LYS A 91 -9.76 -9.08 -1.89
N TRP A 92 -8.89 -8.13 -2.10
CA TRP A 92 -7.85 -8.12 -3.12
C TRP A 92 -6.51 -7.73 -2.52
N ILE A 93 -5.42 -8.27 -3.06
CA ILE A 93 -4.06 -7.83 -2.77
C ILE A 93 -3.29 -7.65 -4.06
N VAL A 94 -2.28 -6.79 -4.05
CA VAL A 94 -1.26 -6.75 -5.11
C VAL A 94 -0.07 -7.57 -4.62
N ASP A 95 0.39 -8.53 -5.43
CA ASP A 95 1.53 -9.37 -5.08
C ASP A 95 2.89 -8.74 -5.45
N GLU A 96 3.97 -9.50 -5.32
CA GLU A 96 5.34 -9.05 -5.63
C GLU A 96 5.63 -8.89 -7.13
N PHE A 97 4.70 -9.32 -8.00
CA PHE A 97 4.77 -9.22 -9.45
C PHE A 97 3.75 -8.20 -10.00
N ASP A 98 3.20 -7.35 -9.13
CA ASP A 98 2.17 -6.35 -9.45
C ASP A 98 0.87 -6.97 -9.99
N LEU A 99 0.60 -8.24 -9.67
CA LEU A 99 -0.64 -8.91 -10.05
C LEU A 99 -1.72 -8.66 -9.00
N LEU A 100 -2.93 -8.38 -9.47
CA LEU A 100 -4.10 -8.22 -8.61
C LEU A 100 -4.68 -9.60 -8.25
N VAL A 101 -4.52 -10.02 -7.00
CA VAL A 101 -4.88 -11.35 -6.52
C VAL A 101 -6.17 -11.30 -5.69
N SER A 102 -7.12 -12.17 -6.01
CA SER A 102 -8.31 -12.44 -5.19
C SER A 102 -7.91 -13.20 -3.93
N ILE A 103 -8.21 -12.66 -2.75
CA ILE A 103 -7.93 -13.36 -1.48
C ILE A 103 -8.80 -14.61 -1.32
N SER A 104 -9.99 -14.63 -1.93
CA SER A 104 -10.96 -15.72 -1.75
C SER A 104 -10.50 -17.06 -2.34
N ASP A 105 -9.76 -17.03 -3.45
CA ASP A 105 -9.35 -18.24 -4.18
C ASP A 105 -7.90 -18.21 -4.70
N GLY A 106 -7.15 -17.12 -4.49
CA GLY A 106 -5.74 -16.98 -4.84
C GLY A 106 -5.47 -16.80 -6.34
N ARG A 107 -6.50 -16.52 -7.14
CA ARG A 107 -6.36 -16.28 -8.59
C ARG A 107 -6.09 -14.82 -8.90
N CYS A 108 -5.43 -14.60 -10.03
CA CYS A 108 -5.06 -13.28 -10.52
C CYS A 108 -6.10 -12.73 -11.48
N ALA A 109 -6.49 -11.48 -11.30
CA ALA A 109 -7.35 -10.74 -12.21
C ALA A 109 -6.53 -10.31 -13.44
N VAL A 110 -6.94 -10.79 -14.62
CA VAL A 110 -6.26 -10.54 -15.89
C VAL A 110 -7.24 -10.11 -16.97
N PRO A 111 -6.82 -9.25 -17.92
CA PRO A 111 -7.63 -8.95 -19.09
C PRO A 111 -7.65 -10.16 -20.02
N GLN A 112 -8.83 -10.61 -20.41
CA GLN A 112 -9.02 -11.63 -21.43
C GLN A 112 -9.15 -10.96 -22.81
N GLU A 113 -8.22 -11.24 -23.73
CA GLU A 113 -8.33 -10.78 -25.11
C GLU A 113 -9.41 -11.56 -25.87
N GLY A 114 -10.31 -10.84 -26.57
CA GLY A 114 -11.42 -11.43 -27.33
C GLY A 114 -12.29 -10.40 -28.08
N SER A 115 -13.24 -10.88 -28.89
CA SER A 115 -14.12 -10.05 -29.74
C SER A 115 -15.30 -9.39 -29.01
N ASP A 116 -15.51 -9.72 -27.73
CA ASP A 116 -16.68 -9.34 -26.91
C ASP A 116 -16.29 -8.43 -25.73
N GLY A 117 -15.45 -7.44 -26.02
CA GLY A 117 -14.83 -6.59 -25.01
C GLY A 117 -13.70 -7.30 -24.26
N GLU A 118 -12.77 -6.51 -23.73
CA GLU A 118 -11.73 -7.00 -22.84
C GLU A 118 -12.40 -7.29 -21.48
N LYS A 119 -12.80 -8.53 -21.26
CA LYS A 119 -13.36 -8.96 -19.97
C LYS A 119 -12.25 -9.08 -18.95
N LEU A 120 -12.55 -8.79 -17.70
CA LEU A 120 -11.65 -9.07 -16.58
C LEU A 120 -11.99 -10.46 -16.01
N VAL A 121 -11.02 -11.37 -16.00
CA VAL A 121 -11.21 -12.77 -15.57
C VAL A 121 -10.21 -13.17 -14.49
N LEU A 122 -10.52 -14.25 -13.77
CA LEU A 122 -9.64 -14.82 -12.74
C LEU A 122 -8.91 -16.07 -13.27
N GLU A 123 -7.59 -15.99 -13.37
CA GLU A 123 -6.72 -17.06 -13.85
C GLU A 123 -5.70 -17.50 -12.79
N THR A 124 -5.03 -18.63 -13.01
CA THR A 124 -3.92 -19.05 -12.15
C THR A 124 -2.77 -18.06 -12.30
N CYS A 125 -2.27 -17.48 -11.21
CA CYS A 125 -1.18 -16.50 -11.25
C CYS A 125 0.10 -17.09 -11.86
N GLU A 126 0.71 -16.38 -12.81
CA GLU A 126 1.96 -16.75 -13.47
C GLU A 126 2.91 -15.54 -13.62
N ASP A 127 4.21 -15.74 -13.39
CA ASP A 127 5.26 -14.71 -13.43
C ASP A 127 5.47 -14.02 -14.80
N GLN A 128 4.75 -14.46 -15.85
CA GLN A 128 4.80 -13.88 -17.20
C GLN A 128 3.52 -13.14 -17.59
N MET A 129 2.57 -13.03 -16.66
CA MET A 129 1.35 -12.25 -16.87
C MET A 129 1.68 -10.77 -17.05
N GLN A 130 0.95 -10.11 -17.94
CA GLN A 130 1.02 -8.66 -18.04
C GLN A 130 0.12 -8.07 -16.95
N PRO A 131 0.69 -7.34 -15.96
CA PRO A 131 -0.10 -6.77 -14.89
C PRO A 131 -1.01 -5.65 -15.43
N LEU A 132 -2.15 -5.50 -14.77
CA LEU A 132 -2.98 -4.30 -14.95
C LEU A 132 -2.19 -3.07 -14.52
N ILE A 133 -2.49 -1.93 -15.13
CA ILE A 133 -2.02 -0.65 -14.58
C ILE A 133 -2.98 -0.31 -13.45
N LEU A 134 -2.54 -0.59 -12.22
CA LEU A 134 -3.32 -0.31 -11.02
C LEU A 134 -3.11 1.14 -10.54
N PRO A 135 -4.11 1.74 -9.89
CA PRO A 135 -3.97 2.91 -9.04
C PRO A 135 -2.73 2.89 -8.14
N ILE A 136 -2.06 4.03 -7.96
CA ILE A 136 -1.07 4.17 -6.87
C ILE A 136 -1.74 3.88 -5.53
N SER A 137 -3.03 4.20 -5.33
CA SER A 137 -3.78 3.81 -4.13
C SER A 137 -3.89 2.30 -3.89
N MET A 138 -3.76 1.47 -4.92
CA MET A 138 -3.68 0.00 -4.78
C MET A 138 -2.27 -0.48 -4.45
N TYR A 139 -1.27 0.34 -4.75
CA TYR A 139 0.12 0.20 -4.31
C TYR A 139 0.39 0.91 -2.97
N GLU A 140 -0.53 1.75 -2.47
CA GLU A 140 -0.45 2.41 -1.16
C GLU A 140 -0.44 1.30 -0.12
N ARG A 141 0.78 0.90 0.24
CA ARG A 141 1.06 0.08 1.38
C ARG A 141 0.40 0.76 2.58
N PRO A 142 -0.22 -0.01 3.48
CA PRO A 142 -1.05 0.54 4.53
C PRO A 142 -0.30 1.63 5.28
N LEU A 143 -1.01 2.70 5.65
CA LEU A 143 -0.61 3.59 6.73
C LEU A 143 -0.27 2.69 7.91
N ALA A 144 1.03 2.47 8.12
CA ALA A 144 1.50 1.47 9.05
C ALA A 144 2.48 2.11 10.01
N SER A 145 2.45 1.63 11.24
CA SER A 145 3.61 1.77 12.11
C SER A 145 4.64 0.71 11.74
N ILE A 146 5.91 1.10 11.82
CA ILE A 146 7.01 0.14 11.78
C ILE A 146 7.29 -0.28 13.22
N GLN A 147 6.91 -1.50 13.58
CA GLN A 147 7.04 -2.04 14.93
C GLN A 147 8.16 -3.07 15.00
N THR A 148 8.70 -3.31 16.19
CA THR A 148 9.56 -4.47 16.40
C THR A 148 8.74 -5.72 16.69
N LYS A 149 9.03 -6.84 16.02
CA LYS A 149 8.37 -8.14 16.19
C LYS A 149 8.48 -8.68 17.62
N ASN A 150 9.52 -8.28 18.35
CA ASN A 150 9.78 -8.72 19.73
C ASN A 150 9.12 -7.81 20.78
N SER A 151 8.62 -6.63 20.37
CA SER A 151 7.93 -5.64 21.21
C SER A 151 6.88 -4.91 20.37
N TYR A 152 5.69 -5.53 20.24
CA TYR A 152 4.54 -4.99 19.50
C TYR A 152 3.98 -3.68 20.07
N ASN A 153 4.54 -3.18 21.17
CA ASN A 153 4.09 -1.94 21.80
C ASN A 153 5.02 -0.75 21.51
N GLU A 154 6.08 -0.98 20.73
CA GLU A 154 7.02 0.06 20.30
C GLU A 154 6.95 0.28 18.79
N CYS A 155 6.76 1.54 18.39
CA CYS A 155 6.59 2.02 17.04
C CYS A 155 7.73 2.98 16.70
N MET A 156 8.20 2.94 15.44
CA MET A 156 9.13 3.91 14.90
C MET A 156 8.45 5.29 14.85
N GLU A 157 9.08 6.30 15.46
CA GLU A 157 8.54 7.64 15.66
C GLU A 157 9.53 8.70 15.15
N MET A 158 9.02 9.70 14.43
CA MET A 158 9.76 10.90 14.05
C MET A 158 9.62 11.99 15.11
N GLU A 159 10.73 12.62 15.48
CA GLU A 159 10.74 13.76 16.41
C GLU A 159 10.20 15.04 15.72
N VAL A 160 8.93 15.39 15.90
CA VAL A 160 8.31 16.50 15.16
C VAL A 160 8.45 17.89 15.80
N SER A 161 9.25 18.04 16.87
CA SER A 161 9.41 19.33 17.56
C SER A 161 10.81 19.51 18.14
N PRO A 162 11.74 20.17 17.43
CA PRO A 162 11.59 20.80 16.11
C PRO A 162 11.87 19.85 14.93
N VAL A 163 11.12 20.01 13.83
CA VAL A 163 11.49 19.39 12.54
C VAL A 163 12.65 20.16 11.90
N SER A 164 13.71 19.43 11.53
CA SER A 164 14.83 19.92 10.73
C SER A 164 15.20 18.91 9.63
N ASN A 165 16.11 19.26 8.73
CA ASN A 165 16.52 18.37 7.64
C ASN A 165 17.21 17.09 8.09
N ASP A 166 17.46 16.90 9.39
CA ASP A 166 18.14 15.74 9.99
C ASP A 166 17.45 15.38 11.32
N THR A 167 16.14 15.17 11.22
CA THR A 167 15.28 14.95 12.40
C THR A 167 15.46 13.53 12.91
N ASN A 168 15.45 13.35 14.23
CA ASN A 168 15.64 12.03 14.82
C ASN A 168 14.47 11.07 14.51
N ILE A 169 14.80 9.78 14.37
CA ILE A 169 13.82 8.69 14.36
C ILE A 169 14.21 7.70 15.45
N PHE A 170 13.25 7.33 16.29
CA PHE A 170 13.48 6.47 17.45
C PHE A 170 12.30 5.52 17.67
N MET A 171 12.48 4.49 18.47
CA MET A 171 11.41 3.61 18.93
C MET A 171 10.74 4.23 20.16
N SER A 172 9.42 4.36 20.10
CA SER A 172 8.58 4.94 21.15
C SER A 172 7.33 4.08 21.37
N ASN A 173 6.61 4.28 22.48
CA ASN A 173 5.35 3.57 22.68
C ASN A 173 4.36 3.92 21.58
N CYS A 174 3.77 2.89 20.98
CA CYS A 174 2.72 3.05 19.98
C CYS A 174 1.55 3.86 20.54
N ASN A 175 1.24 5.01 19.93
CA ASN A 175 0.20 5.95 20.38
C ASN A 175 -0.81 6.35 19.27
N GLY A 176 -0.54 5.99 18.01
CA GLY A 176 -1.42 6.24 16.86
C GLY A 176 -1.28 7.64 16.25
N GLU A 177 -0.32 8.44 16.71
CA GLU A 177 -0.06 9.78 16.18
C GLU A 177 0.57 9.71 14.78
N GLU A 178 0.36 10.76 13.98
CA GLU A 178 0.81 10.82 12.58
C GLU A 178 2.33 10.69 12.41
N ASN A 179 3.12 11.10 13.41
CA ASN A 179 4.57 10.96 13.41
C ASN A 179 5.06 9.53 13.70
N GLN A 180 4.15 8.57 13.95
CA GLN A 180 4.42 7.13 14.01
C GLN A 180 3.90 6.37 12.79
N LYS A 181 3.33 7.09 11.81
CA LYS A 181 2.78 6.51 10.58
C LYS A 181 3.74 6.73 9.42
N TRP A 182 3.94 5.65 8.67
CA TRP A 182 4.90 5.59 7.59
C TRP A 182 4.29 4.93 6.36
N LEU A 183 4.67 5.43 5.18
CA LEU A 183 4.29 4.87 3.89
C LEU A 183 5.53 4.30 3.21
N TYR A 184 5.59 2.98 3.07
CA TYR A 184 6.68 2.33 2.32
C TYR A 184 6.30 2.23 0.85
N ASP A 185 7.05 2.85 -0.05
CA ASP A 185 6.88 2.79 -1.51
C ASP A 185 7.78 1.69 -2.10
N SER A 186 7.20 0.77 -2.89
CA SER A 186 7.91 -0.42 -3.42
C SER A 186 8.80 -0.06 -4.59
N GLU A 187 8.32 0.86 -5.42
CA GLU A 187 8.92 1.28 -6.67
C GLU A 187 10.16 2.12 -6.37
N THR A 188 10.01 3.14 -5.53
CA THR A 188 11.12 4.01 -5.14
C THR A 188 11.96 3.43 -4.01
N ARG A 189 11.42 2.44 -3.28
CA ARG A 189 12.00 1.82 -2.07
C ARG A 189 12.16 2.80 -0.92
N MET A 190 11.41 3.89 -0.90
CA MET A 190 11.46 4.91 0.15
C MET A 190 10.42 4.66 1.23
N ILE A 191 10.68 5.16 2.44
CA ILE A 191 9.69 5.18 3.52
C ILE A 191 9.39 6.65 3.81
N ASN A 192 8.19 7.09 3.46
CA ASN A 192 7.73 8.47 3.60
C ASN A 192 7.07 8.65 4.97
N SER A 193 7.32 9.80 5.59
CA SER A 193 6.61 10.25 6.78
C SER A 193 5.19 10.68 6.40
N VAL A 194 4.21 10.24 7.18
CA VAL A 194 2.82 10.69 7.02
C VAL A 194 2.60 11.98 7.81
N GLY A 195 3.20 12.11 8.99
CA GLY A 195 3.03 13.30 9.83
C GLY A 195 3.78 14.54 9.37
N VAL A 196 4.73 14.41 8.43
CA VAL A 196 5.51 15.54 7.90
C VAL A 196 5.77 15.36 6.41
N ASP A 197 5.01 16.09 5.59
CA ASP A 197 5.11 16.05 4.13
C ASP A 197 6.54 16.26 3.60
N GLY A 198 6.92 15.43 2.64
CA GLY A 198 8.20 15.53 1.94
C GLY A 198 9.40 15.04 2.75
N PHE A 199 9.20 14.39 3.90
CA PHE A 199 10.26 13.74 4.68
C PHE A 199 10.24 12.22 4.51
N CYS A 200 11.44 11.64 4.43
CA CYS A 200 11.68 10.22 4.23
C CYS A 200 12.69 9.70 5.26
N VAL A 201 12.56 8.43 5.63
CA VAL A 201 13.55 7.70 6.42
C VAL A 201 14.83 7.57 5.60
N GLY A 202 15.96 8.01 6.16
CA GLY A 202 17.27 7.96 5.55
C GLY A 202 18.34 7.51 6.53
N ALA A 203 19.36 6.85 5.99
CA ALA A 203 20.57 6.53 6.72
C ALA A 203 21.58 7.67 6.61
N SER A 204 22.11 8.11 7.74
CA SER A 204 23.16 9.12 7.81
C SER A 204 24.54 8.49 7.55
N CYS A 205 25.55 9.35 7.33
CA CYS A 205 26.93 8.89 7.16
C CYS A 205 27.53 8.30 8.44
N ASP A 206 26.99 8.66 9.60
CA ASP A 206 27.48 8.19 10.89
C ASP A 206 26.80 6.88 11.31
N GLY A 207 25.81 6.43 10.52
CA GLY A 207 25.09 5.18 10.73
C GLY A 207 23.73 5.36 11.38
N ASP A 208 23.34 6.57 11.77
CA ASP A 208 22.01 6.84 12.33
C ASP A 208 20.92 6.68 11.27
N VAL A 209 19.72 6.37 11.74
CA VAL A 209 18.49 6.41 10.94
C VAL A 209 17.73 7.69 11.32
N ARG A 210 17.52 8.56 10.34
CA ARG A 210 17.01 9.93 10.52
C ARG A 210 15.97 10.25 9.47
N ALA A 211 15.12 11.24 9.72
CA ALA A 211 14.21 11.79 8.73
C ALA A 211 14.88 12.96 8.00
N HIS A 212 14.88 12.88 6.67
CA HIS A 212 15.44 13.88 5.77
C HIS A 212 14.44 14.22 4.66
N PRO A 213 14.54 15.38 3.99
CA PRO A 213 13.78 15.64 2.78
C PRO A 213 13.94 14.52 1.76
N CYS A 214 12.83 14.05 1.18
CA CYS A 214 12.82 12.94 0.24
C CYS A 214 13.61 13.24 -1.04
N SER A 215 14.35 12.25 -1.53
CA SER A 215 15.19 12.34 -2.73
C SER A 215 15.31 10.99 -3.43
N ASN A 216 14.69 10.85 -4.60
CA ASN A 216 14.74 9.63 -5.43
C ASN A 216 16.16 9.25 -5.88
N GLU A 217 17.07 10.22 -5.92
CA GLU A 217 18.46 10.03 -6.33
C GLU A 217 19.36 9.48 -5.21
N THR A 218 18.89 9.51 -3.95
CA THR A 218 19.72 9.23 -2.79
C THR A 218 19.55 7.79 -2.32
N VAL A 219 20.56 6.94 -2.55
CA VAL A 219 20.52 5.52 -2.15
C VAL A 219 20.37 5.32 -0.63
N SER A 220 20.76 6.29 0.19
CA SER A 220 20.61 6.20 1.66
C SER A 220 19.18 6.33 2.15
N GLN A 221 18.22 6.68 1.29
CA GLN A 221 16.78 6.67 1.59
C GLN A 221 16.07 5.44 1.03
N LYS A 222 16.82 4.45 0.51
CA LYS A 222 16.25 3.26 -0.10
C LYS A 222 16.39 2.04 0.81
N TRP A 223 15.29 1.34 1.01
CA TRP A 223 15.15 0.27 1.99
C TRP A 223 14.50 -0.97 1.38
N VAL A 224 14.88 -2.14 1.89
CA VAL A 224 14.29 -3.44 1.55
C VAL A 224 13.97 -4.17 2.84
N ILE A 225 12.77 -4.74 2.94
CA ILE A 225 12.43 -5.68 4.01
C ILE A 225 12.92 -7.05 3.56
N ASN A 226 13.86 -7.64 4.27
CA ASN A 226 14.41 -8.96 3.92
C ASN A 226 13.51 -10.12 4.40
N ASP A 227 13.82 -11.36 4.02
CA ASP A 227 13.05 -12.57 4.39
C ASP A 227 12.96 -12.80 5.92
N SER A 228 13.91 -12.24 6.68
CA SER A 228 13.90 -12.25 8.16
C SER A 228 13.11 -11.09 8.78
N SER A 229 12.35 -10.37 7.94
CA SER A 229 11.58 -9.17 8.29
C SER A 229 12.46 -8.07 8.88
N GLN A 230 13.71 -7.92 8.44
CA GLN A 230 14.57 -6.81 8.88
C GLN A 230 14.57 -5.72 7.82
N LEU A 231 14.59 -4.46 8.27
CA LEU A 231 14.66 -3.32 7.38
C LEU A 231 16.11 -3.06 6.96
N ALA A 232 16.51 -3.56 5.79
CA ALA A 232 17.85 -3.43 5.24
C ALA A 232 17.98 -2.15 4.39
N SER A 233 19.03 -1.38 4.62
CA SER A 233 19.39 -0.23 3.81
C SER A 233 20.05 -0.69 2.51
N LEU A 234 19.73 -0.05 1.38
CA LEU A 234 20.50 -0.21 0.14
C LEU A 234 21.81 0.60 0.14
N PHE A 235 22.03 1.39 1.19
CA PHE A 235 23.27 2.10 1.44
C PHE A 235 24.18 1.32 2.39
N ARG A 236 25.50 1.52 2.27
CA ARG A 236 26.54 0.91 3.14
C ARG A 236 26.38 -0.60 3.35
N ASP A 237 26.61 -1.36 2.30
CA ASP A 237 26.76 -2.83 2.32
C ASP A 237 25.55 -3.61 2.84
N GLY A 238 24.33 -3.06 2.75
CA GLY A 238 23.13 -3.84 3.07
C GLY A 238 22.85 -3.98 4.57
N LYS A 239 23.34 -3.07 5.41
CA LYS A 239 23.10 -3.10 6.86
C LYS A 239 21.63 -2.92 7.21
N CYS A 240 21.21 -3.47 8.33
CA CYS A 240 19.84 -3.40 8.82
C CYS A 240 19.67 -2.30 9.86
N VAL A 241 18.49 -1.67 9.86
CA VAL A 241 18.04 -0.84 10.97
C VAL A 241 17.98 -1.69 12.23
N GLY A 242 18.38 -1.14 13.36
CA GLY A 242 17.89 -1.61 14.65
C GLY A 242 18.23 -0.65 15.78
N MET A 243 17.77 -1.00 16.97
CA MET A 243 17.85 -0.12 18.13
C MET A 243 19.27 0.01 18.65
N ASP A 244 19.62 1.22 19.08
CA ASP A 244 20.80 1.51 19.88
C ASP A 244 20.61 0.97 21.31
N ILE A 245 20.98 -0.29 21.51
CA ILE A 245 20.91 -0.95 22.81
C ILE A 245 21.97 -0.44 23.80
N GLU A 246 22.98 0.31 23.34
CA GLU A 246 24.04 0.82 24.22
C GLU A 246 23.60 2.09 24.95
N ASN A 247 22.80 2.94 24.29
CA ASN A 247 22.38 4.23 24.84
C ASN A 247 20.95 4.23 25.42
N SER A 248 20.14 3.20 25.14
CA SER A 248 18.78 3.00 25.71
C SER A 248 17.81 4.17 25.51
N ASP A 249 18.08 5.06 24.55
CA ASP A 249 17.26 6.21 24.20
C ASP A 249 16.25 5.90 23.08
N GLY A 250 16.22 4.65 22.61
CA GLY A 250 15.36 4.19 21.52
C GLY A 250 15.87 4.62 20.13
N ASN A 251 17.03 5.25 20.03
CA ASN A 251 17.58 5.69 18.75
C ASN A 251 17.78 4.51 17.79
N LEU A 252 17.64 4.78 16.49
CA LEU A 252 17.80 3.77 15.45
C LEU A 252 19.12 3.97 14.68
N LEU A 253 19.84 2.87 14.46
CA LEU A 253 21.12 2.86 13.74
C LEU A 253 21.24 1.68 12.77
N LEU A 254 22.15 1.83 11.80
CA LEU A 254 22.54 0.80 10.86
C LEU A 254 23.58 -0.13 11.48
N GLN A 255 23.18 -1.40 11.62
CA GLN A 255 24.01 -2.49 12.14
C GLN A 255 24.03 -3.68 11.18
N PRO A 256 25.00 -4.60 11.32
CA PRO A 256 24.97 -5.85 10.56
C PRO A 256 23.61 -6.55 10.76
N CYS A 257 23.03 -7.07 9.67
CA CYS A 257 21.85 -7.90 9.75
C CYS A 257 22.22 -9.20 10.48
N GLN A 258 21.54 -9.50 11.58
CA GLN A 258 21.82 -10.68 12.41
C GLN A 258 20.54 -11.39 12.81
N ASP A 259 20.62 -12.71 12.96
CA ASP A 259 19.56 -13.51 13.55
C ASP A 259 19.39 -13.13 15.02
N GLY A 260 18.16 -12.81 15.43
CA GLY A 260 17.84 -12.36 16.79
C GLY A 260 17.98 -10.84 17.02
N ALA A 261 18.45 -10.08 16.03
CA ALA A 261 18.27 -8.62 16.04
C ALA A 261 16.77 -8.27 15.95
N PRO A 262 16.36 -7.03 16.28
CA PRO A 262 14.98 -6.61 16.12
C PRO A 262 14.52 -6.84 14.67
N SER A 263 13.59 -7.77 14.48
CA SER A 263 12.82 -7.85 13.23
C SER A 263 11.75 -6.78 13.29
N PHE A 264 11.43 -6.19 12.15
CA PHE A 264 10.39 -5.21 12.01
C PHE A 264 9.17 -5.80 11.31
N THR A 265 8.00 -5.32 11.69
CA THR A 265 6.75 -5.61 10.96
C THR A 265 6.07 -4.29 10.64
N LEU A 266 5.41 -4.25 9.50
CA LEU A 266 4.39 -3.25 9.25
C LEU A 266 3.15 -3.67 10.04
N ALA A 267 2.62 -2.76 10.84
CA ALA A 267 1.40 -2.98 11.60
C ALA A 267 0.40 -1.87 11.27
N ASN A 268 -0.81 -2.27 10.91
CA ASN A 268 -1.90 -1.34 10.70
C ASN A 268 -2.35 -0.76 12.05
N TRP A 269 -2.84 0.47 12.02
CA TRP A 269 -3.42 1.15 13.18
C TRP A 269 -4.90 0.86 13.34
#